data_AF-A0AAW8KRH7-F1
#
_entry.id   AF-A0AAW8KRH7-F1
#
_cell.length_a   1.000
_cell.length_b   1.000
_cell.length_c   1.000
_cell.angle_alpha   90.00
_cell.angle_beta   90.00
_cell.angle_gamma   90.00
#
_symmetry.space_group_name_H-M   'P 1'
#
loop_
_entity.id
_entity.type
_entity.pdbx_description
1 polymer ?
#
loop_
_entity_poly.entity_id
_entity_poly.type
_entity_poly.pdbx_seq_one_letter_code
_entity_poly.pdbx_strand_id
1 'polypeptide(L)'
;GFSLISSSLGISRWKNMAQINDCGIRAASNYPDIQYWDYNWRKNGGSSRMIEISKREEFYQQEYCGCVYSLRDTNRWRMSNGRDRIKLGVKFYSNAMEED
;
A
#
# COMPACT_ATOMS: atom_id res chain seq x y z
N GLY A 1 8.13 16.14 -19.12
CA GLY A 1 7.62 14.92 -18.47
C GLY A 1 8.56 14.50 -17.36
N PHE A 2 8.39 13.31 -16.78
CA PHE A 2 9.30 12.75 -15.78
C PHE A 2 10.33 11.82 -16.45
N SER A 3 11.60 11.94 -16.10
CA SER A 3 12.69 11.06 -16.59
C SER A 3 12.96 9.87 -15.67
N LEU A 4 12.35 9.83 -14.49
CA LEU A 4 12.52 8.80 -13.49
C LEU A 4 11.16 8.28 -13.04
N ILE A 5 10.97 6.97 -13.09
CA ILE A 5 9.73 6.30 -12.69
C ILE A 5 10.03 5.18 -11.70
N SER A 6 9.04 4.78 -10.91
CA SER A 6 9.13 3.62 -10.01
C SER A 6 7.76 2.97 -9.86
N SER A 7 7.68 1.86 -9.13
CA SER A 7 6.42 1.16 -8.86
C SER A 7 6.02 1.27 -7.40
N SER A 8 4.77 1.68 -7.14
CA SER A 8 4.17 1.63 -5.81
C SER A 8 4.07 0.20 -5.25
N LEU A 9 4.10 -0.81 -6.12
CA LEU A 9 4.12 -2.22 -5.72
C LEU A 9 5.37 -2.60 -4.93
N GLY A 10 6.48 -1.85 -5.10
CA GLY A 10 7.75 -2.09 -4.40
C GLY A 10 7.63 -2.01 -2.88
N ILE A 11 6.64 -1.28 -2.35
CA ILE A 11 6.43 -1.09 -0.91
C ILE A 11 5.88 -2.37 -0.23
N SER A 12 5.14 -3.21 -0.95
CA SER A 12 4.42 -4.34 -0.34
C SER A 12 5.33 -5.52 0.00
N ARG A 13 5.47 -5.87 1.30
CA ARG A 13 6.24 -7.04 1.74
C ARG A 13 5.87 -8.37 1.06
N TRP A 14 4.63 -8.48 0.59
CA TRP A 14 4.07 -9.70 0.01
C TRP A 14 4.38 -9.87 -1.47
N LYS A 15 4.94 -8.85 -2.13
CA LYS A 15 5.25 -8.90 -3.56
C LYS A 15 6.73 -9.21 -3.77
N ASN A 16 7.03 -9.99 -4.81
CA ASN A 16 8.40 -10.30 -5.22
C ASN A 16 9.07 -9.07 -5.82
N MET A 17 10.08 -8.52 -5.13
CA MET A 17 10.76 -7.30 -5.56
C MET A 17 11.52 -7.48 -6.89
N ALA A 18 12.15 -8.64 -7.09
CA ALA A 18 12.88 -8.92 -8.32
C ALA A 18 11.95 -8.88 -9.54
N GLN A 19 10.76 -9.48 -9.42
CA GLN A 19 9.74 -9.44 -10.47
C GLN A 19 9.26 -8.02 -10.77
N ILE A 20 9.03 -7.20 -9.74
CA ILE A 20 8.59 -5.82 -9.92
C ILE A 20 9.66 -5.00 -10.65
N ASN A 21 10.91 -5.11 -10.19
CA ASN A 21 12.01 -4.35 -10.77
C ASN A 21 12.29 -4.76 -12.20
N ASP A 22 12.27 -6.06 -12.49
CA ASP A 22 12.40 -6.61 -13.83
C ASP A 22 11.31 -6.10 -14.79
N CYS A 23 10.04 -6.07 -14.35
CA CYS A 23 8.96 -5.45 -15.12
C CYS A 23 9.17 -3.94 -15.34
N GLY A 24 9.62 -3.22 -14.30
CA GLY A 24 9.88 -1.77 -14.38
C GLY A 24 11.00 -1.42 -15.35
N ILE A 25 12.11 -2.17 -15.31
CA ILE A 25 13.25 -2.01 -16.20
C ILE A 25 12.82 -2.25 -17.66
N ARG A 26 12.08 -3.34 -17.93
CA ARG A 26 11.54 -3.61 -19.28
C ARG A 26 10.56 -2.54 -19.77
N ALA A 27 9.77 -1.95 -18.87
CA ALA A 27 8.85 -0.90 -19.25
C ALA A 27 9.61 0.37 -19.65
N ALA A 28 10.62 0.75 -18.86
CA ALA A 28 11.45 1.92 -19.10
C ALA A 28 12.36 1.76 -20.34
N SER A 29 12.84 0.55 -20.65
CA SER A 29 13.76 0.31 -21.78
C SER A 29 13.19 0.66 -23.16
N ASN A 30 11.87 0.84 -23.28
CA ASN A 30 11.23 1.31 -24.50
C ASN A 30 11.43 2.81 -24.75
N TYR A 31 11.98 3.55 -23.79
CA TYR A 31 12.11 5.01 -23.80
C TYR A 31 13.53 5.41 -23.36
N PRO A 32 14.37 5.95 -24.27
CA PRO A 32 15.76 6.30 -23.96
C PRO A 32 15.93 7.27 -22.79
N ASP A 33 14.97 8.19 -22.60
CA ASP A 33 15.02 9.25 -21.59
C ASP A 33 14.31 8.89 -20.27
N ILE A 34 13.88 7.64 -20.10
CA ILE A 34 13.19 7.17 -18.90
C ILE A 34 14.01 6.10 -18.19
N GLN A 35 14.29 6.33 -16.91
CA GLN A 35 14.93 5.38 -16.02
C GLN A 35 13.93 4.81 -15.02
N TYR A 36 14.05 3.51 -14.74
CA TYR A 36 13.34 2.89 -13.62
C TYR A 36 14.18 2.95 -12.34
N TRP A 37 13.60 3.51 -11.28
CA TRP A 37 14.19 3.58 -9.95
C TRP A 37 13.80 2.35 -9.14
N ASP A 38 14.75 1.44 -9.01
CA ASP A 38 14.59 0.13 -8.37
C ASP A 38 14.84 0.15 -6.85
N TYR A 39 14.77 1.33 -6.24
CA TYR A 39 15.07 1.54 -4.83
C TYR A 39 14.16 0.69 -3.92
N ASN A 40 14.78 0.05 -2.93
CA ASN A 40 14.08 -0.81 -1.99
C ASN A 40 13.55 -0.02 -0.79
N TRP A 41 12.36 0.54 -0.93
CA TRP A 41 11.65 1.30 0.12
C TRP A 41 11.25 0.47 1.36
N ARG A 42 11.45 -0.86 1.35
CA ARG A 42 11.20 -1.72 2.52
C ARG A 42 12.36 -1.68 3.53
N LYS A 43 13.53 -1.24 3.10
CA LYS A 43 14.72 -1.12 3.96
C LYS A 43 14.71 0.24 4.69
N ASN A 44 15.60 0.39 5.67
CA ASN A 44 15.88 1.66 6.34
C ASN A 44 14.65 2.33 6.98
N GLY A 45 13.71 1.55 7.51
CA GLY A 45 12.59 2.09 8.29
C GLY A 45 11.47 2.75 7.48
N GLY A 46 11.38 2.51 6.16
CA GLY A 46 10.35 3.11 5.31
C GLY A 46 8.90 2.84 5.79
N SER A 47 8.62 1.65 6.33
CA SER A 47 7.30 1.33 6.90
C SER A 47 6.98 2.15 8.14
N SER A 48 7.95 2.37 9.03
CA SER A 48 7.77 3.20 10.22
C SER A 48 7.50 4.66 9.83
N ARG A 49 8.25 5.17 8.84
CA ARG A 49 8.03 6.51 8.30
C ARG A 49 6.65 6.66 7.64
N MET A 50 6.17 5.64 6.94
CA MET A 50 4.82 5.63 6.38
C MET A 50 3.75 5.72 7.47
N ILE A 51 3.90 5.01 8.58
CA ILE A 51 2.96 5.08 9.71
C ILE A 51 2.98 6.47 10.36
N GLU A 52 4.17 7.03 10.59
CA GLU A 52 4.34 8.38 11.15
C GLU A 52 3.63 9.44 10.28
N ILE A 53 3.87 9.40 8.96
CA ILE A 53 3.22 10.31 8.01
C ILE A 53 1.71 10.07 8.02
N SER A 54 1.26 8.81 7.97
CA SER A 54 -0.18 8.51 7.91
C SER A 54 -0.94 8.99 9.15
N LYS A 55 -0.30 8.95 10.34
CA LYS A 55 -0.84 9.53 11.57
C LYS A 55 -0.89 11.06 11.47
N ARG A 56 0.23 11.69 11.10
CA ARG A 56 0.34 13.15 11.01
C ARG A 56 -0.65 13.76 10.01
N GLU A 57 -0.87 13.09 8.89
CA GLU A 57 -1.78 13.55 7.82
C GLU A 57 -3.22 13.09 8.01
N GLU A 58 -3.56 12.44 9.13
CA GLU A 58 -4.91 11.94 9.43
C GLU A 58 -5.47 11.08 8.28
N PHE A 59 -4.69 10.13 7.79
CA PHE A 59 -5.12 9.26 6.70
C PHE A 59 -6.12 8.21 7.18
N TYR A 60 -7.18 8.03 6.39
CA TYR A 60 -8.14 6.95 6.56
C TYR A 60 -7.44 5.59 6.37
N GLN A 61 -7.55 4.71 7.37
CA GLN A 61 -6.98 3.37 7.33
C GLN A 61 -7.98 2.40 6.72
N GLN A 62 -8.00 2.35 5.39
CA GLN A 62 -8.89 1.46 4.66
C GLN A 62 -8.55 -0.02 4.87
N GLU A 63 -9.52 -0.82 5.32
CA GLU A 63 -9.37 -2.26 5.62
C GLU A 63 -9.71 -3.19 4.44
N TYR A 64 -9.87 -2.63 3.23
CA TYR A 64 -10.23 -3.34 1.99
C TYR A 64 -9.55 -2.68 0.78
N CYS A 65 -9.54 -3.32 -0.40
CA CYS A 65 -8.78 -2.80 -1.55
C CYS A 65 -9.41 -1.61 -2.28
N GLY A 66 -10.61 -1.16 -1.86
CA GLY A 66 -11.34 -0.05 -2.47
C GLY A 66 -12.52 -0.48 -3.35
N CYS A 67 -12.61 -1.76 -3.72
CA CYS A 67 -13.74 -2.26 -4.51
C CYS A 67 -14.84 -2.91 -3.65
N VAL A 68 -16.07 -2.93 -4.19
CA VAL A 68 -17.23 -3.55 -3.55
C VAL A 68 -17.03 -5.04 -3.26
N TYR A 69 -16.30 -5.75 -4.12
CA TYR A 69 -16.02 -7.18 -3.95
C TYR A 69 -15.15 -7.44 -2.73
N SER A 70 -14.05 -6.69 -2.58
CA SER A 70 -13.18 -6.80 -1.41
C SER A 70 -13.90 -6.37 -0.13
N LEU A 71 -14.72 -5.30 -0.17
CA LEU A 71 -15.51 -4.90 1.00
C LEU A 71 -16.48 -6.00 1.43
N ARG A 72 -17.18 -6.62 0.47
CA ARG A 72 -18.11 -7.72 0.70
C ARG A 72 -17.40 -8.93 1.32
N ASP A 73 -16.30 -9.36 0.71
CA ASP A 73 -15.62 -10.59 1.11
C ASP A 73 -14.87 -10.40 2.45
N THR A 74 -14.26 -9.22 2.67
CA THR A 74 -13.69 -8.86 3.99
C THR A 74 -14.77 -8.82 5.06
N ASN A 75 -15.95 -8.24 4.80
CA ASN A 75 -17.04 -8.21 5.78
C ASN A 75 -17.59 -9.61 6.07
N ARG A 76 -17.69 -10.51 5.08
CA ARG A 76 -18.07 -11.91 5.33
C ARG A 76 -17.09 -12.60 6.27
N TRP A 77 -15.79 -12.44 6.01
CA TRP A 77 -14.74 -13.00 6.87
C TRP A 77 -14.78 -12.40 8.29
N ARG A 78 -14.98 -11.08 8.42
CA ARG A 78 -15.10 -10.42 9.73
C ARG A 78 -16.25 -11.01 10.54
N MET A 79 -17.43 -11.10 9.93
CA MET A 79 -18.64 -11.66 10.59
C MET A 79 -18.45 -13.13 10.98
N SER A 80 -17.80 -13.95 10.14
CA SER A 80 -17.54 -15.36 10.49
C SER A 80 -16.52 -15.54 11.62
N ASN A 81 -15.74 -14.50 11.92
CA ASN A 81 -14.75 -14.47 13.01
C ASN A 81 -15.22 -13.60 14.19
N GLY A 82 -16.53 -13.30 14.29
CA GLY A 82 -17.08 -12.52 15.41
C GLY A 82 -16.70 -11.04 15.42
N ARG A 83 -16.24 -10.48 14.30
CA ARG A 83 -15.90 -9.06 14.15
C ARG A 83 -17.02 -8.32 13.41
N ASP A 84 -17.30 -7.09 13.84
CA ASP A 84 -18.23 -6.20 13.17
C ASP A 84 -17.80 -5.86 11.74
N ARG A 85 -18.76 -5.51 10.89
CA ARG A 85 -18.52 -5.01 9.54
C ARG A 85 -17.69 -3.71 9.58
N ILE A 86 -16.89 -3.50 8.53
CA ILE A 86 -16.15 -2.26 8.30
C ILE A 86 -17.14 -1.09 8.24
N LYS A 87 -16.89 -0.07 9.07
CA LYS A 87 -17.58 1.23 9.03
C LYS A 87 -16.69 2.22 8.28
N LEU A 88 -17.20 2.72 7.15
CA LEU A 88 -16.44 3.65 6.31
C LEU A 88 -16.26 5.00 7.02
N GLY A 89 -15.08 5.60 6.89
CA GLY A 89 -14.79 6.92 7.46
C GLY A 89 -14.68 6.95 8.98
N VAL A 90 -14.43 5.80 9.63
CA VAL A 90 -14.28 5.72 11.10
C VAL A 90 -12.83 5.49 11.50
N LYS A 91 -12.15 4.54 10.85
CA LYS A 91 -10.78 4.13 11.22
C LYS A 91 -9.74 5.00 10.53
N PHE A 92 -8.99 5.79 11.29
CA PHE A 92 -7.88 6.62 10.83
C PHE A 92 -6.57 6.15 11.48
N TYR A 93 -5.42 6.40 10.86
CA TYR A 93 -4.14 5.95 11.44
C TYR A 93 -3.84 6.56 12.82
N SER A 94 -4.40 7.73 13.11
CA SER A 94 -4.32 8.43 14.39
C SER A 94 -5.03 7.68 15.53
N ASN A 95 -6.25 7.19 15.29
CA ASN A 95 -7.09 6.51 16.29
C ASN A 95 -7.03 4.97 16.21
N ALA A 96 -6.43 4.40 15.16
CA ALA A 96 -6.39 2.95 14.94
C ALA A 96 -5.63 2.13 16.01
N MET A 97 -4.87 2.77 16.90
CA MET A 97 -4.12 2.11 17.98
C MET A 97 -4.77 2.27 19.37
N GLU A 98 -5.88 2.98 19.49
CA GLU A 98 -6.61 3.12 20.76
C GLU A 98 -7.61 1.98 21.00
N GLU A 99 -7.88 1.15 19.98
CA GLU A 99 -8.88 0.07 20.01
C GLU A 99 -8.28 -1.35 20.04
N ASP A 100 -6.96 -1.52 20.20
CA ASP A 100 -6.30 -2.84 20.32
C ASP A 100 -6.24 -3.36 21.76
#